data_AF-A0A925A382-F1
#
_entry.id   AF-A0A925A382-F1
#
_cell.length_a   1.000
_cell.length_b   1.000
_cell.length_c   1.000
_cell.angle_alpha   90.00
_cell.angle_beta   90.00
_cell.angle_gamma   90.00
#
_symmetry.space_group_name_H-M   'P 1'
#
loop_
_entity.id
_entity.type
_entity.pdbx_description
1 polymer ?
#
loop_
_entity_poly.entity_id
_entity_poly.type
_entity_poly.pdbx_seq_one_letter_code
_entity_poly.pdbx_strand_id
1 'polypeptide(L)'
;ILDTLASDPVLTAESVSTRLDVSPAAAHRALTELAEAGILGRAKEKGRLVCWTADRHLALVALTERSNRGGDDDTKDRKPRLGPALPDLSKFGTAPSGHTVRRDGMGL
;
A
#
# COMPACT_ATOMS: atom_id res chain seq x y z
N ILE A 1 -5.85 5.98 8.51
CA ILE A 1 -7.07 5.59 7.75
C ILE A 1 -6.72 4.57 6.65
N LEU A 2 -5.78 4.87 5.74
CA LEU A 2 -5.45 3.97 4.62
C LEU A 2 -4.92 2.60 5.08
N ASP A 3 -4.04 2.57 6.08
CA ASP A 3 -3.47 1.32 6.61
C ASP A 3 -4.53 0.36 7.19
N THR A 4 -5.70 0.89 7.59
CA THR A 4 -6.76 0.09 8.19
C THR A 4 -7.78 -0.43 7.15
N LEU A 5 -7.71 0.00 5.89
CA LEU A 5 -8.70 -0.36 4.87
C LEU A 5 -8.70 -1.85 4.53
N ALA A 6 -7.56 -2.54 4.70
CA ALA A 6 -7.46 -3.98 4.47
C ALA A 6 -8.23 -4.79 5.51
N SER A 7 -8.25 -4.32 6.77
CA SER A 7 -8.94 -4.98 7.87
C SER A 7 -10.38 -4.49 8.04
N ASP A 8 -10.64 -3.21 7.75
CA ASP A 8 -11.94 -2.56 7.91
C ASP A 8 -12.31 -1.81 6.62
N PRO A 9 -12.89 -2.51 5.63
CA PRO A 9 -13.15 -1.94 4.32
C PRO A 9 -14.39 -1.02 4.28
N VAL A 10 -15.17 -1.00 5.36
CA VAL A 10 -16.33 -0.11 5.52
C VAL A 10 -16.05 0.81 6.70
N LEU A 11 -16.04 2.12 6.43
CA LEU A 11 -15.72 3.15 7.40
C LEU A 11 -16.91 4.07 7.64
N THR A 12 -17.09 4.49 8.90
CA THR A 12 -17.99 5.58 9.28
C THR A 12 -17.18 6.70 9.93
N ALA A 13 -17.73 7.91 9.96
CA ALA A 13 -17.05 9.03 10.63
C ALA A 13 -16.85 8.76 12.14
N GLU A 14 -17.81 8.06 12.75
CA GLU A 14 -17.74 7.62 14.15
C GLU A 14 -16.62 6.59 14.36
N SER A 15 -16.55 5.51 13.56
CA SER A 15 -15.53 4.48 13.75
C SER A 15 -14.11 5.02 13.55
N VAL A 16 -13.92 5.94 12.60
CA VAL A 16 -12.64 6.61 12.37
C VAL A 16 -12.31 7.59 13.48
N SER A 17 -13.28 8.36 13.97
CA SER A 17 -13.12 9.28 15.09
C SER A 17 -12.64 8.56 16.35
N THR A 18 -13.30 7.45 16.72
CA THR A 18 -12.93 6.66 17.89
C THR A 18 -11.56 6.02 17.76
N ARG A 19 -11.22 5.49 16.58
CA ARG A 19 -9.95 4.76 16.39
C ARG A 19 -8.73 5.68 16.36
N LEU A 20 -8.87 6.85 15.74
CA LEU A 20 -7.76 7.79 15.56
C LEU A 20 -7.74 8.91 16.61
N ASP A 21 -8.68 8.89 17.56
CA ASP A 21 -8.87 9.92 18.58
C ASP A 21 -8.93 11.34 17.98
N VAL A 22 -9.68 11.47 16.88
CA VAL A 22 -9.89 12.74 16.17
C VAL A 22 -11.34 13.18 16.28
N SER A 23 -11.61 14.47 16.08
CA SER A 23 -12.99 14.97 16.08
C SER A 23 -13.83 14.33 14.96
N PRO A 24 -15.14 14.09 15.19
CA PRO A 24 -16.02 13.54 14.15
C PRO A 24 -16.04 14.37 12.87
N ALA A 25 -15.90 15.70 12.98
CA ALA A 25 -15.82 16.60 11.84
C ALA A 25 -14.54 16.38 11.02
N ALA A 26 -13.39 16.23 11.69
CA ALA A 26 -12.12 15.94 11.02
C ALA A 26 -12.16 14.57 10.33
N ALA A 27 -12.71 13.55 10.99
CA ALA A 27 -12.92 12.23 10.41
C ALA A 27 -13.81 12.30 9.16
N HIS A 28 -14.92 13.02 9.22
CA HIS A 28 -15.83 13.21 8.08
C HIS A 28 -15.14 13.91 6.89
N ARG A 29 -14.34 14.96 7.16
CA ARG A 29 -13.61 15.70 6.13
C ARG A 29 -12.57 14.82 5.46
N ALA A 30 -11.76 14.10 6.22
CA ALA A 30 -10.77 13.17 5.68
C ALA A 30 -11.41 12.07 4.83
N LEU A 31 -12.51 11.47 5.29
CA LEU A 31 -13.23 10.45 4.51
C LEU A 31 -13.86 11.01 3.24
N THR A 32 -14.30 12.27 3.27
CA THR A 32 -14.82 12.97 2.08
C THR A 32 -13.70 13.22 1.08
N GLU A 33 -12.55 13.72 1.51
CA GLU A 33 -11.38 13.94 0.65
C GLU A 33 -10.90 12.63 0.00
N LEU A 34 -10.86 11.53 0.76
CA LEU A 34 -10.53 10.21 0.22
C LEU A 34 -11.56 9.70 -0.80
N ALA A 35 -12.83 10.04 -0.63
CA ALA A 35 -13.86 9.70 -1.61
C ALA A 35 -13.77 10.55 -2.88
N GLU A 36 -13.45 11.83 -2.75
CA GLU A 36 -13.23 12.74 -3.88
C GLU A 36 -11.98 12.36 -4.67
N ALA A 37 -10.94 11.86 -4.01
CA ALA A 37 -9.77 11.26 -4.64
C ALA A 37 -10.06 9.90 -5.32
N GLY A 38 -11.27 9.35 -5.17
CA GLY A 38 -11.65 8.07 -5.77
C GLY A 38 -11.01 6.85 -5.11
N ILE A 39 -10.53 7.01 -3.87
CA ILE A 39 -10.00 5.91 -3.03
C ILE A 39 -11.15 5.18 -2.35
N LEU A 40 -12.15 5.94 -1.88
CA LEU A 40 -13.36 5.40 -1.23
C LEU A 40 -14.60 5.64 -2.09
N GLY A 41 -15.51 4.67 -2.09
CA GLY A 41 -16.89 4.82 -2.53
C GLY A 41 -17.73 5.48 -1.43
N ARG A 42 -18.74 6.25 -1.81
CA ARG A 42 -19.76 6.77 -0.89
C ARG A 42 -20.98 5.86 -0.96
N ALA A 43 -21.30 5.16 0.13
CA ALA A 43 -22.50 4.36 0.24
C ALA A 43 -23.63 5.20 0.84
N LYS A 44 -24.70 5.36 0.06
CA LYS A 44 -25.89 6.11 0.46
C LYS A 44 -27.07 5.17 0.60
N GLU A 45 -27.84 5.34 1.67
CA GLU A 45 -29.13 4.70 1.83
C GLU A 45 -30.20 5.79 1.78
N LYS A 46 -31.20 5.64 0.90
CA LYS A 46 -32.33 6.58 0.75
C LYS A 46 -31.88 8.06 0.61
N GLY A 47 -30.75 8.30 -0.06
CA GLY A 47 -30.19 9.63 -0.29
C GLY A 47 -29.29 10.17 0.83
N ARG A 48 -29.24 9.53 2.01
CA ARG A 48 -28.36 9.91 3.11
C ARG A 48 -27.04 9.14 3.03
N LEU A 49 -25.91 9.81 3.26
CA LEU A 49 -24.61 9.15 3.39
C LEU A 49 -24.59 8.33 4.67
N VAL A 50 -24.36 7.02 4.53
CA VAL A 50 -24.32 6.08 5.66
C VAL A 50 -22.88 5.70 5.99
N CYS A 51 -22.09 5.35 4.97
CA CYS A 51 -20.70 4.94 5.15
C CYS A 51 -19.85 5.18 3.88
N TRP A 52 -18.55 4.95 4.04
CA TRP A 52 -17.57 4.93 2.96
C TRP A 52 -17.04 3.51 2.78
N THR A 53 -16.88 3.08 1.53
CA THR A 53 -16.43 1.72 1.21
C THR A 53 -15.12 1.73 0.43
N ALA A 54 -14.25 0.77 0.71
CA ALA A 54 -12.98 0.60 0.03
C ALA A 54 -13.05 -0.41 -1.14
N ASP A 55 -14.25 -0.67 -1.70
CA ASP A 55 -14.48 -1.77 -2.66
C ASP A 55 -13.53 -1.70 -3.88
N ARG A 56 -13.24 -0.48 -4.35
CA ARG A 56 -12.27 -0.25 -5.42
C ARG A 56 -10.84 -0.59 -5.00
N HIS A 57 -10.46 -0.23 -3.78
CA HIS A 57 -9.15 -0.57 -3.20
C HIS A 57 -9.01 -2.08 -3.01
N LEU A 58 -10.05 -2.76 -2.52
CA LEU A 58 -10.05 -4.23 -2.37
C LEU A 58 -9.96 -4.93 -3.73
N ALA A 59 -10.66 -4.45 -4.75
CA ALA A 59 -10.55 -4.99 -6.11
C ALA A 59 -9.14 -4.83 -6.67
N LEU A 60 -8.49 -3.69 -6.39
CA LEU A 60 -7.12 -3.41 -6.82
C LEU A 60 -6.10 -4.29 -6.09
N VAL A 61 -6.22 -4.44 -4.77
CA VAL A 61 -5.38 -5.34 -3.95
C VAL A 61 -5.56 -6.80 -4.39
N ALA A 62 -6.79 -7.27 -4.56
CA ALA A 62 -7.05 -8.63 -5.01
C ALA A 62 -6.45 -8.92 -6.39
N LEU A 63 -6.45 -7.92 -7.29
CA LEU A 63 -5.80 -8.03 -8.59
C LEU A 63 -4.27 -8.12 -8.46
N THR A 64 -3.64 -7.22 -7.70
CA THR A 64 -2.18 -7.23 -7.51
C THR A 64 -1.71 -8.46 -6.75
N GLU A 65 -2.39 -8.89 -5.70
CA GLU A 65 -2.06 -10.12 -4.97
C GLU A 65 -2.16 -11.36 -5.87
N ARG A 66 -3.20 -11.45 -6.71
CA ARG A 66 -3.32 -12.53 -7.71
C ARG A 66 -2.19 -12.48 -8.75
N SER A 67 -1.88 -11.29 -9.26
CA SER A 67 -0.79 -11.11 -10.23
C SER A 67 0.56 -11.48 -9.63
N ASN A 68 0.81 -11.10 -8.38
CA ASN A 68 2.04 -11.38 -7.66
C ASN A 68 2.17 -12.87 -7.32
N ARG A 69 1.06 -13.54 -6.98
CA ARG A 69 1.03 -14.99 -6.78
C ARG A 69 1.44 -15.78 -8.03
N GLY A 70 1.10 -15.28 -9.22
CA GLY A 70 1.56 -15.87 -10.49
C GLY A 70 3.05 -15.67 -10.77
N GLY A 71 3.71 -14.72 -10.10
CA GLY A 71 5.13 -14.41 -10.31
C GLY A 71 6.11 -15.27 -9.49
N ASP A 72 5.71 -15.84 -8.35
CA ASP A 72 6.64 -16.62 -7.50
C ASP A 72 6.92 -18.02 -8.07
N ASP A 73 6.00 -18.58 -8.85
CA ASP A 73 6.13 -19.92 -9.45
C ASP A 73 6.95 -19.90 -10.76
N ASP A 74 6.80 -18.85 -11.58
CA ASP A 74 7.40 -18.79 -12.93
C ASP A 74 8.85 -18.30 -12.95
N THR A 75 9.37 -17.73 -11.85
CA THR A 75 10.67 -17.00 -11.86
C THR A 75 11.83 -17.76 -11.21
N LYS A 76 11.61 -18.94 -10.61
CA LYS A 76 12.70 -19.71 -9.96
C LYS A 76 13.61 -20.41 -10.97
N ASP A 77 13.05 -20.90 -12.08
CA ASP A 77 13.80 -21.72 -13.05
C ASP A 77 13.78 -21.16 -14.49
N ARG A 78 13.03 -20.08 -14.77
CA ARG A 78 12.92 -19.54 -16.14
C ARG A 78 12.70 -18.02 -16.17
N LYS A 79 13.37 -17.35 -17.10
CA LYS A 79 13.12 -15.93 -17.40
C LYS A 79 11.70 -15.78 -18.01
N PRO A 80 10.87 -14.82 -17.54
CA PRO A 80 9.55 -14.58 -18.11
C PRO A 80 9.63 -14.35 -19.62
N ARG A 81 8.82 -15.08 -20.40
CA ARG A 81 8.80 -14.94 -21.88
C ARG A 81 8.25 -13.58 -22.33
N LEU A 82 7.41 -12.96 -21.51
CA LEU A 82 6.72 -11.70 -21.76
C LEU A 82 6.75 -10.86 -20.46
N GLY A 83 7.94 -10.37 -20.12
CA GLY A 83 8.13 -9.35 -19.09
C GLY A 83 8.95 -8.20 -19.67
N PRO A 84 8.81 -6.97 -19.13
CA PRO A 84 9.76 -5.92 -19.46
C PRO A 84 11.18 -6.41 -19.18
N ALA A 85 12.14 -5.94 -19.99
CA ALA A 85 13.54 -6.29 -19.79
C ALA A 85 13.94 -5.98 -18.34
N LEU A 86 14.79 -6.84 -17.75
CA LEU A 86 15.37 -6.62 -16.43
C LEU A 86 15.87 -5.17 -16.35
N PRO A 87 15.53 -4.44 -15.29
CA PRO A 87 16.04 -3.09 -15.10
C PRO A 87 17.57 -3.12 -15.14
N ASP A 88 18.16 -2.19 -15.90
CA ASP A 88 19.61 -2.04 -15.99
C ASP A 88 20.15 -1.62 -14.61
N LEU A 89 20.74 -2.58 -13.89
CA LEU A 89 21.29 -2.38 -12.55
C LEU A 89 22.42 -1.35 -12.54
N SER A 90 23.05 -1.06 -13.69
CA SER A 90 24.04 0.00 -13.85
C SER A 90 23.44 1.41 -13.65
N LYS A 91 22.12 1.55 -13.77
CA LYS A 91 21.37 2.81 -13.57
C LYS A 91 21.03 3.07 -12.11
N PHE A 92 21.02 2.02 -11.28
CA PHE A 92 20.82 2.11 -9.85
C PHE A 92 22.19 1.97 -9.20
N GLY A 93 22.87 3.10 -9.01
CA GLY A 93 24.26 3.15 -8.53
C GLY A 93 24.52 2.10 -7.45
N THR A 94 25.59 1.33 -7.64
CA THR A 94 26.07 0.32 -6.71
C THR A 94 26.07 0.89 -5.29
N ALA A 95 25.19 0.38 -4.44
CA ALA A 95 25.32 0.61 -3.01
C ALA A 95 26.74 0.14 -2.63
N PRO A 96 27.60 1.01 -2.05
CA PRO A 96 28.92 0.57 -1.66
C PRO A 96 28.73 -0.54 -0.63
N SER A 97 29.23 -1.73 -0.99
CA SER A 97 29.45 -2.82 -0.08
C SER A 97 30.26 -2.25 1.08
N GLY A 98 29.66 -2.22 2.27
CA GLY A 98 30.29 -1.81 3.51
C GLY A 98 31.37 -2.82 3.89
N HIS A 99 32.51 -2.77 3.22
CA HIS A 99 33.72 -3.45 3.64
C HIS A 99 34.31 -2.61 4.79
N THR A 100 33.93 -2.95 6.02
CA THR A 100 34.61 -2.44 7.21
C THR A 100 36.03 -3.02 7.22
N VAL A 101 36.98 -2.27 6.66
CA VAL A 101 38.40 -2.47 6.96
C VAL A 101 38.61 -2.06 8.41
N ARG A 102 38.63 -3.05 9.31
CA ARG A 102 39.21 -2.91 10.64
C ARG A 102 40.72 -2.87 10.46
N ARG A 103 41.24 -1.66 10.41
CA ARG A 103 42.66 -1.35 10.51
C ARG A 103 42.95 -1.23 12.01
N ASP A 104 43.52 -2.28 12.61
CA ASP A 104 44.17 -2.15 13.92
C ASP A 104 45.64 -2.51 13.78
N GLY A 105 46.46 -1.57 14.23
CA GLY A 105 47.88 -1.46 13.97
C GLY A 105 48.76 -2.35 14.85
N MET A 106 50.01 -2.41 14.40
CA MET A 106 51.17 -3.03 15.02
C MET A 106 51.72 -2.14 16.17
N GLY A 107 52.24 -2.78 17.22
CA GLY A 107 53.04 -2.19 18.31
C GLY A 107 52.59 -2.74 19.67
N LEU A 108 53.41 -3.43 20.47
CA LEU A 108 54.87 -3.50 20.64
C LEU A 108 55.33 -4.96 20.83
#